data_AF-A0A1T2XCP0-F1
#
_entry.id   AF-A0A1T2XCP0-F1
#
_cell.length_a   1.000
_cell.length_b   1.000
_cell.length_c   1.000
_cell.angle_alpha   90.00
_cell.angle_beta   90.00
_cell.angle_gamma   90.00
#
_symmetry.space_group_name_H-M   'P 1'
#
loop_
_entity.id
_entity.type
_entity.pdbx_description
1 polymer ?
#
loop_
_entity_poly.entity_id
_entity_poly.type
_entity_poly.pdbx_seq_one_letter_code
_entity_poly.pdbx_strand_id
1 'polypeptide(L)'
;MLAEQLELFPRATKEDIEATRQLLDEYVACVNNVKVLEEDGIEKLDPEEKKTYDKSVYKINRLNRAVKLIVNQDIREIIKYRYIEGNGHSLTIQKYAKVMDVSTVNRKINKGIESIADSLIKW
;
A
#
# COMPACT_ATOMS: atom_id res chain seq x y z
N MET A 1 -29.72 0.17 19.33
CA MET A 1 -29.84 -0.47 18.01
C MET A 1 -30.11 0.59 16.96
N LEU A 2 -29.48 0.39 15.79
CA LEU A 2 -29.83 0.91 14.47
C LEU A 2 -29.55 2.40 14.20
N ALA A 3 -28.27 2.69 13.99
CA ALA A 3 -27.86 3.64 12.97
C ALA A 3 -26.62 3.10 12.21
N GLU A 4 -26.62 1.81 11.87
CA GLU A 4 -25.87 1.34 10.70
C GLU A 4 -26.66 1.82 9.49
N GLN A 5 -26.51 3.11 9.21
CA GLN A 5 -26.98 3.69 7.97
C GLN A 5 -26.30 2.90 6.86
N LEU A 6 -27.11 2.29 5.98
CA LEU A 6 -26.68 1.73 4.71
C LEU A 6 -25.82 2.79 3.98
N GLU A 7 -24.51 2.79 4.19
CA GLU A 7 -23.61 3.46 3.27
C GLU A 7 -23.56 2.56 2.04
N LEU A 8 -24.20 3.01 0.94
CA LEU A 8 -24.11 2.34 -0.37
C LEU A 8 -22.66 2.08 -0.80
N PHE A 9 -21.70 2.81 -0.21
CA PHE A 9 -20.27 2.64 -0.41
C PHE A 9 -19.55 2.77 0.93
N PRO A 10 -19.16 1.67 1.60
CA PRO A 10 -18.45 1.76 2.86
C PRO A 10 -17.16 2.56 2.68
N ARG A 11 -16.87 3.41 3.66
CA ARG A 11 -15.61 4.15 3.80
C ARG A 11 -14.66 3.43 4.74
N ALA A 12 -13.37 3.54 4.47
CA ALA A 12 -12.34 3.03 5.37
C ALA A 12 -12.40 3.73 6.72
N THR A 13 -12.41 2.92 7.78
CA THR A 13 -12.27 3.38 9.16
C THR A 13 -10.85 3.86 9.44
N LYS A 14 -10.62 4.45 10.62
CA LYS A 14 -9.25 4.83 11.03
C LYS A 14 -8.36 3.61 11.19
N GLU A 15 -8.94 2.51 11.67
CA GLU A 15 -8.32 1.21 11.84
C GLU A 15 -7.90 0.63 10.48
N ASP A 16 -8.77 0.73 9.46
CA ASP A 16 -8.44 0.29 8.09
C ASP A 16 -7.31 1.11 7.48
N ILE A 17 -7.30 2.43 7.71
CA ILE A 17 -6.25 3.34 7.24
C ILE A 17 -4.90 3.00 7.89
N GLU A 18 -4.90 2.72 9.19
CA GLU A 18 -3.68 2.33 9.91
C GLU A 18 -3.17 0.96 9.47
N ALA A 19 -4.07 -0.03 9.33
CA ALA A 19 -3.71 -1.33 8.78
C ALA A 19 -3.14 -1.22 7.36
N THR A 20 -3.72 -0.35 6.54
CA THR A 20 -3.21 -0.07 5.18
C THR A 20 -1.82 0.56 5.21
N ARG A 21 -1.57 1.48 6.15
CA ARG A 21 -0.24 2.07 6.33
C ARG A 21 0.80 1.00 6.66
N GLN A 22 0.49 0.11 7.60
CA GLN A 22 1.37 -1.02 7.96
C GLN A 22 1.63 -1.94 6.77
N LEU A 23 0.60 -2.30 6.00
CA LEU A 23 0.75 -3.09 4.78
C LEU A 23 1.65 -2.42 3.73
N LEU A 24 1.55 -1.09 3.58
CA LEU A 24 2.40 -0.32 2.68
C LEU A 24 3.86 -0.25 3.16
N ASP A 25 4.09 -0.11 4.47
CA ASP A 25 5.44 -0.14 5.05
C ASP A 25 6.09 -1.53 4.89
N GLU A 26 5.30 -2.61 4.91
CA GLU A 26 5.74 -3.99 4.66
C GLU A 26 5.97 -4.32 3.18
N TYR A 27 5.61 -3.43 2.24
CA TYR A 27 5.62 -3.74 0.80
C TYR A 27 6.98 -4.22 0.30
N VAL A 28 8.05 -3.49 0.64
CA VAL A 28 9.42 -3.84 0.23
C VAL A 28 9.86 -5.18 0.83
N ALA A 29 9.49 -5.46 2.08
CA ALA A 29 9.78 -6.75 2.71
C ALA A 29 9.06 -7.89 1.98
N CYS A 30 7.81 -7.70 1.58
CA CYS A 30 7.10 -8.69 0.77
C CYS A 30 7.78 -8.93 -0.58
N VAL A 31 8.24 -7.87 -1.26
CA VAL A 31 8.97 -7.99 -2.54
C VAL A 31 10.26 -8.78 -2.36
N ASN A 32 11.02 -8.51 -1.29
CA ASN A 32 12.25 -9.23 -1.00
C ASN A 32 11.98 -10.70 -0.65
N ASN A 33 10.93 -10.98 0.13
CA ASN A 33 10.54 -12.36 0.43
C ASN A 33 10.22 -13.15 -0.84
N VAL A 34 9.41 -12.57 -1.74
CA VAL A 34 9.09 -13.19 -3.04
C VAL A 34 10.36 -13.45 -3.82
N LYS A 35 11.24 -12.45 -3.94
CA LYS A 35 12.49 -12.59 -4.68
C LYS A 35 13.37 -13.71 -4.14
N VAL A 36 13.60 -13.74 -2.83
CA VAL A 36 14.46 -14.77 -2.19
C VAL A 36 13.86 -16.16 -2.38
N LEU A 37 12.55 -16.32 -2.18
CA LEU A 37 11.88 -17.63 -2.32
C LEU A 37 11.80 -18.10 -3.78
N GLU A 38 11.84 -17.18 -4.75
CA GLU A 38 11.90 -17.52 -6.17
C GLU A 38 13.30 -17.99 -6.61
N GLU A 39 14.37 -17.57 -5.92
CA GLU A 39 15.76 -17.93 -6.28
C GLU A 39 16.01 -19.45 -6.18
N ASP A 40 15.37 -20.13 -5.21
CA ASP A 40 15.52 -21.57 -4.98
C ASP A 40 14.61 -22.45 -5.86
N GLY A 41 13.63 -21.83 -6.52
CA GLY A 41 12.57 -22.46 -7.31
C GLY A 41 11.31 -22.71 -6.47
N ILE A 42 10.19 -22.11 -6.89
CA ILE A 42 8.90 -22.11 -6.18
C ILE A 42 8.39 -23.54 -5.90
N GLU A 43 8.76 -24.51 -6.74
CA GLU A 43 8.41 -25.92 -6.63
C GLU A 43 9.12 -26.66 -5.49
N LYS A 44 10.22 -26.10 -4.96
CA LYS A 44 11.03 -26.69 -3.89
C LYS A 44 10.73 -26.13 -2.51
N LEU A 45 9.88 -25.10 -2.45
CA LEU A 45 9.50 -24.47 -1.19
C LEU A 45 8.78 -25.45 -0.29
N ASP A 46 9.15 -25.45 0.98
CA ASP A 46 8.40 -26.17 2.00
C ASP A 46 7.01 -25.53 2.22
N PRO A 47 6.08 -26.20 2.92
CA PRO A 47 4.73 -25.68 3.13
C PRO A 47 4.65 -24.30 3.80
N GLU A 48 5.55 -23.95 4.71
CA GLU A 48 5.54 -22.66 5.42
C GLU A 48 6.18 -21.57 4.56
N GLU A 49 7.24 -21.89 3.82
CA GLU A 49 7.82 -21.01 2.80
C GLU A 49 6.81 -20.69 1.69
N LYS A 50 6.11 -21.70 1.18
CA LYS A 50 5.04 -21.57 0.19
C LYS A 50 3.94 -20.62 0.65
N LYS A 51 3.51 -20.77 1.90
CA LYS A 51 2.49 -19.91 2.52
C LYS A 51 2.99 -18.47 2.70
N THR A 52 4.26 -18.28 3.03
CA THR A 52 4.87 -16.94 3.12
C THR A 52 4.92 -16.29 1.74
N TYR A 53 5.36 -17.03 0.73
CA TYR A 53 5.36 -16.61 -0.67
C TYR A 53 3.95 -16.19 -1.12
N ASP A 54 2.96 -17.06 -0.97
CA ASP A 54 1.59 -16.80 -1.43
C ASP A 54 0.99 -15.56 -0.74
N LYS A 55 1.25 -15.39 0.56
CA LYS A 55 0.84 -14.19 1.32
C LYS A 55 1.51 -12.91 0.80
N SER A 56 2.83 -12.95 0.55
CA SER A 56 3.57 -11.80 0.04
C SER A 56 3.13 -11.42 -1.37
N VAL A 57 2.98 -12.40 -2.27
CA VAL A 57 2.45 -12.18 -3.63
C VAL A 57 1.04 -11.58 -3.57
N TYR A 58 0.17 -12.12 -2.70
CA TYR A 58 -1.18 -11.60 -2.52
C TYR A 58 -1.19 -10.14 -2.06
N LYS A 59 -0.40 -9.80 -1.03
CA LYS A 59 -0.26 -8.42 -0.52
C LYS A 59 0.25 -7.47 -1.60
N ILE A 60 1.33 -7.83 -2.30
CA ILE A 60 1.92 -7.04 -3.39
C ILE A 60 0.87 -6.76 -4.47
N ASN A 61 0.16 -7.79 -4.91
CA ASN A 61 -0.83 -7.67 -5.98
C ASN A 61 -2.01 -6.79 -5.57
N ARG A 62 -2.53 -6.93 -4.34
CA ARG A 62 -3.61 -6.05 -3.84
C ARG A 62 -3.16 -4.60 -3.76
N LEU A 63 -2.00 -4.32 -3.18
CA LEU A 63 -1.47 -2.97 -3.05
C LEU A 63 -1.20 -2.33 -4.41
N ASN A 64 -0.59 -3.05 -5.35
CA ASN A 64 -0.34 -2.56 -6.70
C ASN A 64 -1.64 -2.21 -7.44
N ARG A 65 -2.70 -3.02 -7.30
CA ARG A 65 -4.01 -2.71 -7.87
C ARG A 65 -4.63 -1.48 -7.22
N ALA A 66 -4.62 -1.39 -5.89
CA ALA A 66 -5.18 -0.25 -5.17
C ALA A 66 -4.46 1.06 -5.50
N VAL A 67 -3.12 1.05 -5.59
CA VAL A 67 -2.33 2.22 -6.01
C VAL A 67 -2.70 2.67 -7.43
N LYS A 68 -2.91 1.73 -8.35
CA LYS A 68 -3.34 2.05 -9.73
C LYS A 68 -4.73 2.70 -9.81
N LEU A 69 -5.60 2.44 -8.83
CA LEU A 69 -6.95 3.02 -8.76
C LEU A 69 -6.98 4.44 -8.17
N ILE A 70 -5.87 4.93 -7.60
CA ILE A 70 -5.78 6.32 -7.15
C ILE A 70 -5.97 7.23 -8.37
N VAL A 71 -7.05 8.00 -8.38
CA VAL A 71 -7.45 8.86 -9.51
C VAL A 71 -6.49 10.04 -9.69
N ASN A 72 -6.10 10.70 -8.60
CA ASN A 72 -5.22 11.86 -8.66
C ASN A 72 -3.77 11.44 -8.95
N GLN A 73 -3.23 11.87 -10.10
CA GLN A 73 -1.88 11.50 -10.55
C GLN A 73 -0.82 11.84 -9.52
N ASP A 74 -0.80 13.05 -8.97
CA ASP A 74 0.23 13.47 -8.03
C ASP A 74 0.24 12.61 -6.77
N ILE A 75 -0.95 12.30 -6.24
CA ILE A 75 -1.09 11.41 -5.08
C ILE A 75 -0.55 10.03 -5.42
N ARG A 76 -0.91 9.49 -6.59
CA ARG A 76 -0.46 8.18 -7.03
C ARG A 76 1.06 8.12 -7.19
N GLU A 77 1.68 9.13 -7.80
CA GLU A 77 3.13 9.21 -7.97
C GLU A 77 3.87 9.35 -6.63
N ILE A 78 3.34 10.14 -5.70
CA ILE A 78 3.93 10.28 -4.35
C ILE A 78 3.87 8.94 -3.61
N ILE A 79 2.72 8.25 -3.64
CA ILE A 79 2.56 6.95 -3.00
C ILE A 79 3.45 5.89 -3.64
N LYS A 80 3.49 5.82 -4.98
CA LYS A 80 4.36 4.90 -5.71
C LYS A 80 5.82 5.13 -5.32
N TYR A 81 6.27 6.38 -5.34
CA TYR A 81 7.64 6.72 -4.96
C TYR A 81 7.97 6.30 -3.52
N ARG A 82 7.11 6.62 -2.57
CA ARG A 82 7.35 6.30 -1.16
C ARG A 82 7.35 4.79 -0.90
N TYR A 83 6.32 4.08 -1.36
CA TYR A 83 6.03 2.72 -0.88
C TYR A 83 6.39 1.64 -1.88
N ILE A 84 6.06 1.83 -3.16
CA ILE A 84 6.29 0.82 -4.19
C ILE A 84 7.76 0.79 -4.62
N GLU A 85 8.38 1.97 -4.72
CA GLU A 85 9.82 2.11 -4.97
C GLU A 85 10.65 2.06 -3.67
N GLY A 86 10.00 2.02 -2.50
CA GLY A 86 10.65 1.83 -1.20
C GLY A 86 11.43 3.03 -0.67
N ASN A 87 11.13 4.25 -1.13
CA ASN A 87 11.82 5.46 -0.66
C ASN A 87 11.30 5.93 0.70
N GLY A 88 12.21 6.19 1.63
CA GLY A 88 11.86 6.73 2.94
C GLY A 88 11.13 8.08 2.89
N HIS A 89 10.47 8.45 4.00
CA HIS A 89 9.71 9.70 4.09
C HIS A 89 10.56 10.94 3.83
N SER A 90 11.76 11.02 4.42
CA SER A 90 12.69 12.14 4.20
C SER A 90 13.04 12.34 2.72
N LEU A 91 13.36 11.25 2.01
CA LEU A 91 13.67 11.28 0.59
C LEU A 91 12.44 11.64 -0.26
N THR A 92 11.26 11.16 0.13
CA THR A 92 9.98 11.55 -0.47
C THR A 92 9.76 13.05 -0.33
N ILE A 93 9.94 13.63 0.87
CA ILE A 93 9.83 15.07 1.07
C ILE A 93 10.85 15.80 0.19
N GLN A 94 12.12 15.40 0.19
CA GLN A 94 13.15 16.05 -0.61
C GLN A 94 12.82 16.08 -2.11
N LYS A 95 12.25 14.99 -2.64
CA LYS A 95 11.86 14.90 -4.06
C LYS A 95 10.75 15.89 -4.41
N TYR A 96 9.71 15.99 -3.59
CA TYR A 96 8.50 16.75 -3.92
C TYR A 96 8.48 18.17 -3.31
N ALA A 97 9.34 18.48 -2.35
CA ALA A 97 9.44 19.81 -1.73
C ALA A 97 9.87 20.94 -2.70
N LYS A 98 10.44 20.58 -3.87
CA LYS A 98 10.80 21.55 -4.91
C LYS A 98 9.58 22.16 -5.62
N VAL A 99 8.43 21.48 -5.57
CA VAL A 99 7.22 21.85 -6.32
C VAL A 99 6.01 22.10 -5.42
N MET A 100 6.05 21.67 -4.16
CA MET A 100 4.97 21.89 -3.19
C MET A 100 5.49 21.85 -1.76
N ASP A 101 4.82 22.53 -0.84
CA ASP A 101 5.21 22.53 0.58
C ASP A 101 5.13 21.13 1.22
N VAL A 102 5.96 20.92 2.25
CA VAL A 102 6.02 19.67 3.04
C VAL A 102 4.64 19.25 3.57
N SER A 103 3.84 20.21 4.05
CA SER A 103 2.47 19.97 4.54
C SER A 103 1.55 19.45 3.43
N THR A 104 1.73 19.94 2.20
CA THR A 104 1.00 19.47 1.03
C THR A 104 1.41 18.06 0.63
N VAL A 105 2.71 17.73 0.69
CA VAL A 105 3.19 16.36 0.45
C VAL A 105 2.58 15.39 1.47
N ASN A 106 2.66 15.72 2.77
CA ASN A 106 2.11 14.89 3.84
C ASN A 106 0.59 14.70 3.71
N ARG A 107 -0.15 15.76 3.36
CA ARG A 107 -1.59 15.66 3.09
C ARG A 107 -1.88 14.74 1.91
N LYS A 108 -1.10 14.81 0.83
CA LYS A 108 -1.26 13.93 -0.35
C LYS A 108 -0.93 12.48 -0.01
N ILE A 109 0.11 12.23 0.78
CA ILE A 109 0.42 10.89 1.31
C ILE A 109 -0.79 10.34 2.07
N ASN A 110 -1.34 11.08 3.03
CA ASN A 110 -2.47 10.60 3.83
C ASN A 110 -3.71 10.30 2.97
N LYS A 111 -4.06 11.20 2.04
CA LYS A 111 -5.15 10.97 1.07
C LYS A 111 -4.92 9.74 0.18
N GLY A 112 -3.67 9.46 -0.16
CA GLY A 112 -3.30 8.26 -0.91
C GLY A 112 -3.52 6.99 -0.11
N ILE A 113 -3.12 6.97 1.16
CA ILE A 113 -3.35 5.83 2.07
C ILE A 113 -4.86 5.62 2.27
N GLU A 114 -5.63 6.69 2.51
CA GLU A 114 -7.09 6.65 2.60
C GLU A 114 -7.73 6.05 1.35
N SER A 115 -7.31 6.48 0.15
CA SER A 115 -7.82 5.96 -1.11
C SER A 115 -7.49 4.47 -1.32
N ILE A 116 -6.35 4.01 -0.82
CA ILE A 116 -5.98 2.59 -0.87
C ILE A 116 -6.84 1.80 0.11
N ALA A 117 -7.00 2.28 1.34
CA ALA A 117 -7.85 1.64 2.34
C ALA A 117 -9.29 1.49 1.81
N ASP A 118 -9.86 2.57 1.24
CA ASP A 118 -11.17 2.57 0.58
C ASP A 118 -11.27 1.55 -0.58
N SER A 119 -10.16 1.21 -1.22
CA SER A 119 -10.13 0.19 -2.29
C SER A 119 -10.04 -1.21 -1.72
N LEU A 120 -9.25 -1.41 -0.65
CA LEU A 120 -9.03 -2.72 -0.04
C LEU A 120 -10.28 -3.23 0.67
N ILE A 121 -11.06 -2.39 1.34
CA ILE A 121 -12.29 -2.84 2.03
C ILE A 121 -13.40 -3.31 1.08
N LYS A 122 -13.30 -2.98 -0.21
CA LYS A 122 -14.29 -3.35 -1.23
C LYS A 122 -14.04 -4.75 -1.82
N TRP A 123 -12.91 -5.38 -1.48
CA TRP A 123 -12.47 -6.66 -2.07
C TRP A 123 -12.15 -7.71 -1.02
#